data_AF-A0A8B9D3A1-F1
#
_entry.id   AF-A0A8B9D3A1-F1
#
_cell.length_a   1.000
_cell.length_b   1.000
_cell.length_c   1.000
_cell.angle_alpha   90.00
_cell.angle_beta   90.00
_cell.angle_gamma   90.00
#
_symmetry.space_group_name_H-M   'P 1'
#
loop_
_entity.id
_entity.type
_entity.pdbx_description
1 polymer ?
#
loop_
_entity_poly.entity_id
_entity_poly.type
_entity_poly.pdbx_seq_one_letter_code
_entity_poly.pdbx_strand_id
1 'polypeptide(L)'
;NIFYMLYVFASVYATRGANRIGRVYKKAIFRQFTDDTYSQEIPKEAWLGFLGPVLKAEEEDVFIVHLKNFASRPYSVHPHGVFYDKDSEGKKFDDDDVVFVWCENLKATYHKLGL
;
A
#
# COMPACT_ATOMS: atom_id res chain seq x y z
N ASN A 1 -26.58 26.54 -16.39
CA ASN A 1 -26.98 25.57 -15.34
C ASN A 1 -25.73 24.85 -14.86
N ILE A 2 -25.42 24.92 -13.57
CA ILE A 2 -24.15 24.44 -13.01
C ILE A 2 -23.98 22.91 -13.08
N PHE A 3 -25.07 22.15 -13.07
CA PHE A 3 -25.06 20.69 -13.20
C PHE A 3 -24.56 20.25 -14.59
N TYR A 4 -24.92 20.98 -15.64
CA TYR A 4 -24.46 20.69 -17.00
C TYR A 4 -22.95 20.93 -17.14
N MET A 5 -22.45 22.01 -16.53
CA MET A 5 -21.03 22.33 -16.53
C MET A 5 -20.20 21.26 -15.80
N LEU A 6 -20.63 20.85 -14.60
CA LEU A 6 -19.97 19.78 -13.84
C LEU A 6 -19.99 18.44 -14.59
N TYR A 7 -21.10 18.12 -15.26
CA TYR A 7 -21.19 16.92 -16.09
C TYR A 7 -20.20 16.94 -17.25
N VAL A 8 -20.09 18.05 -17.97
CA VAL A 8 -19.15 18.20 -19.10
C VAL A 8 -17.72 17.98 -18.62
N PHE A 9 -17.30 18.59 -17.52
CA PHE A 9 -15.93 18.41 -16.99
C PHE A 9 -15.67 16.99 -16.49
N ALA A 10 -16.60 16.38 -15.75
CA ALA A 10 -16.44 15.02 -15.25
C ALA A 10 -16.41 13.97 -16.37
N SER A 11 -17.16 14.20 -17.45
CA SER A 11 -17.26 13.27 -18.58
C SER A 11 -15.93 13.01 -19.28
N VAL A 12 -15.01 13.97 -19.22
CA VAL A 12 -13.67 13.83 -19.80
C VAL A 12 -12.88 12.69 -19.15
N TYR A 13 -13.08 12.47 -17.84
CA TYR A 13 -12.32 11.50 -17.05
C TYR A 13 -13.12 10.21 -16.76
N ALA A 14 -14.43 10.31 -16.57
CA ALA A 14 -15.24 9.20 -16.07
C ALA A 14 -15.92 8.39 -17.19
N THR A 15 -16.17 8.98 -18.35
CA THR A 15 -16.92 8.35 -19.44
C THR A 15 -16.03 7.48 -20.32
N ARG A 16 -16.50 6.26 -20.63
CA ARG A 16 -15.86 5.36 -21.59
C ARG A 16 -15.99 5.88 -23.02
N GLY A 17 -15.00 5.60 -23.85
CA GLY A 17 -15.03 5.91 -25.28
C GLY A 17 -13.98 5.10 -26.03
N ALA A 18 -13.93 5.25 -27.36
CA ALA A 18 -13.02 4.48 -28.21
C ALA A 18 -11.55 4.51 -27.71
N ASN A 19 -11.11 5.67 -27.23
CA ASN A 19 -9.75 5.88 -26.70
C ASN A 19 -9.75 6.25 -25.19
N ARG A 20 -10.80 5.90 -24.43
CA ARG A 20 -10.91 6.26 -23.00
C ARG A 20 -11.41 5.07 -22.18
N ILE A 21 -10.62 4.69 -21.17
CA ILE A 21 -10.92 3.60 -20.23
C ILE A 21 -12.16 3.91 -19.37
N GLY A 22 -12.45 5.19 -19.13
CA GLY A 22 -13.51 5.64 -18.22
C GLY A 22 -13.10 5.48 -16.75
N ARG A 23 -14.07 5.39 -15.83
CA ARG A 23 -13.82 5.48 -14.38
C ARG A 23 -13.17 4.23 -13.73
N VAL A 24 -13.22 3.06 -14.35
CA VAL A 24 -12.83 1.79 -13.70
C VAL A 24 -11.43 1.37 -14.15
N TYR A 25 -10.50 1.30 -13.20
CA TYR A 25 -9.09 0.95 -13.42
C TYR A 25 -8.65 -0.20 -12.53
N LYS A 26 -7.82 -1.11 -13.08
CA LYS A 26 -7.13 -2.13 -12.29
C LYS A 26 -6.00 -1.49 -11.49
N LYS A 27 -5.97 -1.71 -10.18
CA LYS A 27 -4.96 -1.18 -9.25
C LYS A 27 -4.52 -2.30 -8.30
N ALA A 28 -3.26 -2.27 -7.87
CA ALA A 28 -2.80 -3.02 -6.71
C ALA A 28 -3.01 -2.15 -5.47
N ILE A 29 -3.54 -2.73 -4.40
CA ILE A 29 -3.79 -2.05 -3.12
C ILE A 29 -3.33 -2.94 -1.97
N PHE A 30 -2.87 -2.33 -0.89
CA PHE A 30 -2.55 -3.05 0.34
C PHE A 30 -3.82 -3.38 1.11
N ARG A 31 -3.91 -4.60 1.63
CA ARG A 31 -5.04 -5.13 2.41
C ARG A 31 -4.50 -5.81 3.65
N GLN A 32 -5.27 -5.74 4.74
CA GLN A 32 -4.95 -6.41 5.99
C GLN A 32 -5.65 -7.76 6.04
N PHE A 33 -4.96 -8.76 6.59
CA PHE A 33 -5.49 -10.09 6.83
C PHE A 33 -5.36 -10.42 8.32
N THR A 34 -6.14 -11.40 8.78
CA THR A 34 -6.16 -11.82 10.18
C THR A 34 -4.87 -12.49 10.63
N ASP A 35 -4.20 -13.20 9.73
CA ASP A 35 -3.07 -14.08 10.02
C ASP A 35 -2.22 -14.36 8.76
N ASP A 36 -1.21 -15.22 8.94
CA ASP A 36 -0.23 -15.64 7.94
C ASP A 36 -0.78 -16.56 6.84
N THR A 37 -2.03 -17.02 6.96
CA THR A 37 -2.70 -17.79 5.89
C THR A 37 -3.19 -16.86 4.78
N TYR A 38 -3.40 -15.57 5.09
CA TYR A 38 -3.96 -14.57 4.19
C TYR A 38 -5.31 -14.98 3.57
N SER A 39 -6.12 -15.78 4.28
CA SER A 39 -7.43 -16.23 3.78
C SER A 39 -8.57 -15.28 4.14
N GLN A 40 -8.49 -14.61 5.29
CA GLN A 40 -9.55 -13.73 5.80
C GLN A 40 -9.08 -12.27 5.83
N GLU A 41 -9.66 -11.45 4.93
CA GLU A 41 -9.40 -10.01 4.88
C GLU A 41 -10.11 -9.28 6.02
N ILE A 42 -9.41 -8.36 6.68
CA ILE A 42 -9.98 -7.44 7.66
C ILE A 42 -10.58 -6.25 6.91
N PRO A 43 -11.89 -5.99 7.05
CA PRO A 43 -12.53 -4.87 6.36
C PRO A 43 -11.98 -3.55 6.88
N LYS A 44 -11.62 -2.67 5.95
CA LYS A 44 -11.18 -1.31 6.25
C LYS A 44 -12.34 -0.32 6.12
N GLU A 45 -12.21 0.80 6.82
CA GLU A 45 -13.21 1.87 6.77
C GLU A 45 -13.43 2.40 5.34
N ALA A 46 -14.69 2.67 4.98
CA ALA A 46 -15.06 3.07 3.62
C ALA A 46 -14.37 4.37 3.17
N TRP A 47 -14.12 5.30 4.10
CA TRP A 47 -13.49 6.59 3.83
C TRP A 47 -12.00 6.47 3.45
N LEU A 48 -11.34 5.36 3.73
CA LEU A 48 -9.95 5.13 3.30
C LEU A 48 -9.82 4.90 1.78
N GLY A 49 -10.91 4.58 1.08
CA GLY A 49 -10.90 4.46 -0.38
C GLY A 49 -9.87 3.46 -0.90
N PHE A 50 -8.82 3.93 -1.58
CA PHE A 50 -7.73 3.08 -2.11
C PHE A 50 -6.52 2.95 -1.18
N LEU A 51 -6.50 3.65 -0.06
CA LEU A 51 -5.42 3.57 0.92
C LEU A 51 -5.41 2.19 1.58
N GLY A 52 -4.21 1.75 1.99
CA GLY A 52 -4.00 0.54 2.77
C GLY A 52 -4.58 0.63 4.19
N PRO A 53 -4.37 -0.42 5.01
CA PRO A 53 -4.75 -0.39 6.41
C PRO A 53 -3.99 0.70 7.18
N VAL A 54 -4.63 1.22 8.23
CA VAL A 54 -4.00 2.20 9.12
C VAL A 54 -3.11 1.46 10.11
N LEU A 55 -1.81 1.71 10.05
CA LEU A 55 -0.86 1.27 11.06
C LEU A 55 -0.75 2.36 12.14
N LYS A 56 -0.89 1.98 13.41
CA LYS A 56 -0.77 2.89 14.56
C LYS A 56 0.19 2.26 15.56
N ALA A 57 1.04 3.11 16.13
CA ALA A 57 2.05 2.75 17.11
C ALA A 57 2.35 4.00 17.95
N GLU A 58 2.72 3.80 19.21
CA GLU A 58 3.25 4.83 20.10
C GLU A 58 4.78 4.92 19.99
N GLU A 59 5.39 5.85 20.74
CA GLU A 59 6.85 5.90 20.83
C GLU A 59 7.36 4.63 21.51
N GLU A 60 8.46 4.08 20.99
CA GLU A 60 9.06 2.78 21.41
C GLU A 60 8.27 1.52 21.03
N ASP A 61 7.08 1.67 20.45
CA ASP A 61 6.37 0.52 19.86
C ASP A 61 7.11 0.00 18.64
N VAL A 62 7.06 -1.33 18.51
CA VAL A 62 7.59 -2.05 17.36
C VAL A 62 6.43 -2.67 16.60
N PHE A 63 6.29 -2.31 15.33
CA PHE A 63 5.39 -3.03 14.44
C PHE A 63 6.16 -4.02 13.59
N ILE A 64 5.53 -5.17 13.35
CA ILE A 64 6.02 -6.22 12.46
C ILE A 64 5.04 -6.31 11.29
N VAL A 65 5.51 -6.03 10.07
CA VAL A 65 4.68 -6.17 8.86
C VAL A 65 5.11 -7.40 8.08
N HIS A 66 4.19 -8.37 7.97
CA HIS A 66 4.34 -9.53 7.11
C HIS A 66 3.65 -9.28 5.76
N LEU A 67 4.43 -9.02 4.71
CA LEU A 67 3.90 -8.68 3.39
C LEU A 67 3.90 -9.89 2.45
N LYS A 68 2.72 -10.20 1.90
CA LYS A 68 2.56 -11.16 0.79
C LYS A 68 2.05 -10.46 -0.46
N ASN A 69 2.78 -10.64 -1.56
CA ASN A 69 2.42 -10.02 -2.83
C ASN A 69 1.50 -10.94 -3.66
N PHE A 70 0.23 -10.56 -3.77
CA PHE A 70 -0.76 -11.22 -4.64
C PHE A 70 -0.91 -10.57 -6.01
N ALA A 71 -0.13 -9.52 -6.30
CA ALA A 71 -0.20 -8.82 -7.58
C ALA A 71 0.69 -9.46 -8.64
N SER A 72 0.49 -9.05 -9.90
CA SER A 72 1.21 -9.60 -11.05
C SER A 72 2.63 -9.06 -11.24
N ARG A 73 3.10 -8.17 -10.36
CA ARG A 73 4.38 -7.45 -10.47
C ARG A 73 5.06 -7.40 -9.10
N PRO A 74 6.40 -7.29 -9.05
CA PRO A 74 7.11 -7.04 -7.79
C PRO A 74 6.62 -5.74 -7.15
N TYR A 75 6.23 -5.82 -5.89
CA TYR A 75 5.92 -4.67 -5.05
C TYR A 75 6.61 -4.83 -3.70
N SER A 76 7.01 -3.71 -3.11
CA SER A 76 7.59 -3.59 -1.78
C SER A 76 6.84 -2.55 -0.96
N VAL A 77 7.14 -2.48 0.34
CA VAL A 77 6.66 -1.45 1.25
C VAL A 77 7.85 -0.87 2.00
N HIS A 78 7.89 0.45 2.14
CA HIS A 78 8.93 1.15 2.89
C HIS A 78 8.26 2.26 3.70
N PRO A 79 8.28 2.17 5.04
CA PRO A 79 7.66 3.18 5.89
C PRO A 79 8.53 4.44 5.95
N HIS A 80 7.89 5.60 6.07
CA HIS A 80 8.59 6.86 6.35
C HIS A 80 8.46 7.22 7.83
N GLY A 81 9.51 7.81 8.40
CA GLY A 81 9.48 8.34 9.78
C GLY A 81 9.68 7.30 10.88
N VAL A 82 10.22 6.13 10.54
CA VAL A 82 10.55 5.06 11.49
C VAL A 82 11.96 4.56 11.24
N PHE A 83 12.58 4.02 12.28
CA PHE A 83 13.90 3.42 12.20
C PHE A 83 13.75 1.91 12.15
N TYR A 84 14.56 1.27 11.30
CA TYR A 84 14.59 -0.17 11.16
C TYR A 84 16.00 -0.60 10.71
N ASP A 85 16.38 -1.83 11.04
CA ASP A 85 17.71 -2.35 10.74
C ASP A 85 17.88 -2.64 9.24
N LYS A 86 19.12 -2.71 8.74
CA LYS A 86 19.42 -3.05 7.33
C LYS A 86 18.72 -4.33 6.88
N ASP A 87 18.65 -5.31 7.77
CA ASP A 87 18.01 -6.60 7.51
C ASP A 87 16.47 -6.49 7.38
N SER A 88 15.90 -5.36 7.82
CA SER A 88 14.48 -4.98 7.70
C SER A 88 14.21 -4.04 6.52
N GLU A 89 15.22 -3.68 5.69
CA GLU A 89 15.03 -2.84 4.49
C GLU A 89 14.14 -3.51 3.44
N GLY A 90 13.96 -4.82 3.53
CA GLY A 90 13.38 -5.57 2.44
C GLY A 90 14.22 -5.38 1.17
N LYS A 91 15.55 -5.56 1.28
CA LYS A 91 16.46 -5.76 0.15
C LYS A 91 17.40 -6.93 0.44
N LYS A 92 17.34 -8.00 -0.37
CA LYS A 92 18.39 -9.03 -0.37
C LYS A 92 19.57 -8.48 -1.17
N PHE A 93 20.74 -8.41 -0.53
CA PHE A 93 21.99 -8.13 -1.20
C PHE A 93 22.75 -9.45 -1.32
N ASP A 94 22.55 -10.16 -2.43
CA ASP A 94 23.51 -11.11 -2.97
C ASP A 94 23.32 -11.13 -4.48
N ASP A 95 24.45 -11.17 -5.20
CA ASP A 95 24.54 -11.10 -6.65
C ASP A 95 23.80 -12.27 -7.31
N ASP A 96 23.18 -11.95 -8.45
CA ASP A 96 22.41 -12.81 -9.35
C ASP A 96 20.96 -13.16 -8.94
N ASP A 97 20.07 -12.65 -9.79
CA ASP A 97 18.69 -13.07 -10.04
C ASP A 97 17.53 -12.57 -9.14
N VAL A 98 16.79 -11.66 -9.77
CA VAL A 98 15.37 -11.28 -9.56
C VAL A 98 15.02 -10.66 -8.19
N VAL A 99 14.96 -9.32 -8.19
CA VAL A 99 14.51 -8.51 -7.04
C VAL A 99 12.99 -8.66 -6.82
N PHE A 100 12.61 -9.63 -5.99
CA PHE A 100 11.38 -9.59 -5.20
C PHE A 100 11.78 -9.71 -3.76
N VAL A 101 11.59 -8.65 -2.99
CA VAL A 101 11.93 -8.73 -1.59
C VAL A 101 10.67 -8.98 -0.79
N TRP A 102 10.58 -10.22 -0.35
CA TRP A 102 9.90 -10.58 0.88
C TRP A 102 10.49 -9.75 2.02
N CYS A 103 9.73 -8.79 2.51
CA CYS A 103 9.95 -8.31 3.86
C CYS A 103 9.23 -9.31 4.77
N GLU A 104 9.93 -10.37 5.18
CA GLU A 104 9.35 -11.36 6.09
C GLU A 104 9.04 -10.73 7.45
N ASN A 105 9.76 -9.67 7.84
CA ASN A 105 9.58 -8.98 9.11
C ASN A 105 10.09 -7.54 9.01
N LEU A 106 9.28 -6.59 8.53
CA LEU A 106 9.63 -5.17 8.72
C LEU A 106 9.46 -4.89 10.21
N LYS A 107 10.57 -4.91 10.96
CA LYS A 107 10.59 -4.52 12.36
C LYS A 107 11.04 -3.06 12.41
N ALA A 108 10.12 -2.16 12.69
CA ALA A 108 10.42 -0.75 12.74
C ALA A 108 9.90 -0.12 14.02
N THR A 109 10.69 0.81 14.56
CA THR A 109 10.42 1.53 15.80
C THR A 109 10.14 2.99 15.47
N TYR A 110 9.06 3.54 16.03
CA TYR A 110 8.80 4.96 15.97
C TYR A 110 9.54 5.68 17.11
N HIS A 111 10.42 6.60 16.75
CA HIS A 111 11.08 7.50 17.69
C HIS A 111 10.63 8.93 17.39
N LYS A 112 10.29 9.70 18.43
CA LYS A 112 10.01 11.13 18.24
C LYS A 112 11.33 11.81 17.88
N LEU A 113 11.39 12.44 16.71
CA LEU A 113 12.51 13.30 16.35
C LEU A 113 12.56 14.43 17.38
N GLY A 114 13.53 14.37 18.30
CA GLY A 114 13.87 15.48 19.17
C GLY A 114 14.30 16.67 18.32
N LEU A 115 13.67 17.82 18.54
CA LEU A 115 14.16 19.11 18.07
C LEU A 115 15.40 19.53 18.87
#